data_AF-A0A951HE20-F1
#
_entry.id   AF-A0A951HE20-F1
#
_cell.length_a   1.000
_cell.length_b   1.000
_cell.length_c   1.000
_cell.angle_alpha   90.00
_cell.angle_beta   90.00
_cell.angle_gamma   90.00
#
_symmetry.space_group_name_H-M   'P 1'
#
loop_
_entity.id
_entity.type
_entity.pdbx_description
1 polymer ?
#
loop_
_entity_poly.entity_id
_entity_poly.type
_entity_poly.pdbx_seq_one_letter_code
_entity_poly.pdbx_strand_id
1 'polypeptide(L)' 'MLSIRRSGVTVVAGTLRDMNIIEYRRGYITILDQQKLEDAACECYAEITRRSKPLLAKDV' A
#
# COMPACT_ATOMS: atom_id res chain seq x y z
N MET A 1 9.49 6.58 5.48
CA MET A 1 8.40 6.74 6.48
C MET A 1 7.44 7.78 5.95
N LEU A 2 6.14 7.47 5.88
CA LEU A 2 5.09 8.47 5.63
C LEU A 2 4.94 9.29 6.92
N SER A 3 4.88 10.62 6.83
CA SER A 3 4.83 11.54 7.98
C SER A 3 3.48 11.47 8.74
N ILE A 4 3.04 10.26 9.08
CA ILE A 4 1.75 9.96 9.68
C ILE A 4 1.94 9.13 10.94
N ARG A 5 1.01 9.27 11.89
CA ARG A 5 0.99 8.45 13.11
C ARG A 5 0.61 7.01 12.78
N ARG A 6 1.14 6.06 13.55
CA ARG A 6 0.79 4.63 13.45
C ARG A 6 -0.72 4.38 13.56
N SER A 7 -1.44 5.20 14.34
CA SER A 7 -2.90 5.12 14.43
C SER A 7 -3.60 5.35 13.10
N GLY A 8 -3.10 6.29 12.29
CA GLY A 8 -3.63 6.52 10.93
C GLY A 8 -3.41 5.32 10.02
N VAL A 9 -2.24 4.69 10.10
CA VAL A 9 -1.95 3.44 9.37
C VAL A 9 -2.92 2.34 9.79
N THR A 10 -3.18 2.18 11.08
CA THR A 10 -4.12 1.15 11.58
C THR A 10 -5.55 1.35 11.07
N VAL A 11 -6.05 2.59 11.04
CA VAL A 11 -7.40 2.89 10.54
C VAL A 11 -7.53 2.55 9.06
N VAL A 12 -6.57 2.98 8.24
CA VAL A 12 -6.57 2.71 6.80
C VAL A 12 -6.39 1.21 6.54
N ALA A 13 -5.48 0.55 7.24
CA ALA A 13 -5.27 -0.90 7.11
C ALA A 13 -6.51 -1.71 7.52
N GLY A 14 -7.24 -1.26 8.54
CA GLY A 14 -8.54 -1.85 8.92
C GLY A 14 -9.56 -1.72 7.79
N THR A 15 -9.69 -0.52 7.23
CA THR A 15 -10.62 -0.24 6.11
C THR A 15 -10.33 -1.11 4.89
N LEU A 16 -9.05 -1.19 4.48
CA LEU A 16 -8.64 -2.01 3.33
C LEU A 16 -8.81 -3.51 3.58
N ARG A 17 -8.62 -3.96 4.83
CA ARG A 17 -8.86 -5.36 5.22
C ARG A 17 -10.35 -5.69 5.17
N ASP A 18 -11.21 -4.81 5.66
CA ASP A 18 -12.66 -5.03 5.67
C ASP A 18 -13.23 -5.05 4.23
N MET A 19 -12.53 -4.41 3.27
CA MET A 19 -12.80 -4.49 1.83
C MET A 19 -12.18 -5.74 1.13
N ASN A 20 -11.54 -6.64 1.87
CA ASN A 20 -10.80 -7.81 1.35
C ASN A 20 -9.69 -7.46 0.34
N ILE A 21 -9.09 -6.26 0.44
CA ILE A 21 -7.99 -5.82 -0.43
C ILE A 21 -6.65 -6.32 0.12
N ILE A 22 -6.52 -6.34 1.45
CA ILE A 22 -5.32 -6.80 2.16
C ILE A 22 -5.67 -7.73 3.32
N GLU A 23 -4.75 -8.60 3.69
CA GLU A 23 -4.72 -9.24 4.99
C GLU A 23 -3.69 -8.53 5.88
N TYR A 24 -4.12 -8.11 7.06
CA TYR A 24 -3.24 -7.50 8.05
C TYR A 24 -3.05 -8.43 9.25
N ARG A 25 -1.78 -8.79 9.50
CA ARG A 25 -1.31 -9.46 10.71
C ARG A 25 -0.22 -8.59 11.33
N ARG A 26 0.02 -8.72 12.63
CA ARG A 26 0.96 -7.84 13.35
C ARG A 26 2.33 -7.84 12.65
N GLY A 27 2.68 -6.71 12.02
CA GLY A 27 3.94 -6.53 11.29
C GLY A 27 3.98 -7.08 9.85
N TYR A 28 2.91 -7.71 9.38
CA TYR A 28 2.83 -8.33 8.06
C TYR A 28 1.59 -7.85 7.31
N ILE A 29 1.77 -7.42 6.07
CA ILE A 29 0.68 -7.05 5.17
C ILE A 29 0.76 -7.97 3.95
N THR A 30 -0.29 -8.74 3.71
CA THR A 30 -0.44 -9.54 2.49
C THR A 30 -1.42 -8.81 1.57
N ILE A 31 -1.03 -8.59 0.32
CA ILE A 31 -1.92 -8.01 -0.69
C ILE A 31 -2.75 -9.16 -1.26
N LEU A 32 -4.07 -9.05 -1.17
CA LEU A 32 -4.99 -10.05 -1.73
C LEU A 32 -5.45 -9.68 -3.13
N ASP A 33 -5.66 -8.38 -3.37
CA ASP A 33 -6.11 -7.83 -4.66
C ASP A 33 -5.31 -6.57 -4.98
N GLN A 34 -4.34 -6.70 -5.90
CA GLN A 34 -3.48 -5.59 -6.29
C GLN A 34 -4.28 -4.51 -7.02
N GLN A 35 -5.22 -4.87 -7.89
CA GLN A 35 -5.96 -3.90 -8.69
C GLN A 35 -6.82 -3.01 -7.79
N LYS A 36 -7.55 -3.59 -6.84
CA LYS A 36 -8.35 -2.80 -5.88
C LYS A 36 -7.49 -1.95 -4.96
N LEU A 37 -6.27 -2.40 -4.64
CA LEU A 37 -5.35 -1.60 -3.85
C LEU A 37 -4.84 -0.39 -4.63
N GLU A 38 -4.58 -0.55 -5.92
CA GLU A 38 -4.23 0.56 -6.83
C GLU A 38 -5.40 1.52 -7.02
N ASP A 39 -6.63 1.02 -7.17
CA ASP A 39 -7.84 1.83 -7.29
C ASP A 39 -8.16 2.64 -6.02
N ALA A 40 -7.82 2.09 -4.84
CA ALA A 40 -7.96 2.77 -3.55
C ALA A 40 -6.82 3.76 -3.25
N ALA A 41 -5.74 3.71 -4.01
CA ALA A 41 -4.64 4.65 -3.87
C ALA A 41 -4.96 5.97 -4.57
N CYS A 42 -4.35 7.06 -4.10
CA CYS A 42 -4.41 8.33 -4.83
C CYS A 42 -3.45 8.32 -6.03
N GLU A 43 -3.62 9.29 -6.92
CA GLU A 43 -2.80 9.52 -8.10
C GLU A 43 -1.30 9.63 -7.79
N CYS A 44 -0.94 10.01 -6.56
CA CYS A 44 0.43 10.04 -6.08
C CYS A 44 1.12 8.68 -6.19
N TYR A 45 0.38 7.57 -6.02
CA TYR A 45 0.94 6.22 -6.16
C TYR A 45 1.46 5.96 -7.57
N ALA A 46 0.72 6.38 -8.60
CA ALA A 46 1.12 6.21 -9.99
C ALA A 46 2.37 7.05 -10.31
N GLU A 47 2.40 8.32 -9.84
CA GLU A 47 3.55 9.21 -10.06
C GLU A 47 4.82 8.69 -9.38
N ILE A 48 4.70 8.24 -8.12
CA ILE A 48 5.82 7.67 -7.36
C ILE A 48 6.30 6.38 -8.02
N THR A 49 5.38 5.47 -8.35
CA THR A 49 5.71 4.19 -9.01
C THR A 49 6.41 4.42 -10.34
N ARG A 50 5.94 5.37 -11.15
CA ARG A 50 6.57 5.72 -12.43
C ARG A 50 8.00 6.22 -12.24
N ARG A 51 8.24 7.07 -11.23
CA ARG A 51 9.58 7.62 -10.93
C ARG A 51 10.49 6.59 -10.28
N SER A 52 9.98 5.70 -9.43
CA SER A 52 10.76 4.73 -8.68
C SER A 52 11.01 3.42 -9.43
N LYS A 53 10.18 3.07 -10.43
CA LYS A 53 10.33 1.84 -11.24
C LYS A 53 11.77 1.59 -11.74
N PRO A 54 12.48 2.57 -12.34
CA PRO A 54 13.86 2.36 -12.78
C PRO A 54 14.85 2.21 -11.61
N LEU A 55 14.52 2.69 -10.42
CA LEU A 55 15.37 2.59 -9.22
C LEU A 55 15.25 1.23 -8.52
N LEU A 56 14.06 0.60 -8.60
CA LEU A 56 13.77 -0.69 -7.98
C LEU A 56 14.06 -1.89 -8.89
N ALA A 57 14.37 -1.66 -10.17
CA ALA A 57 14.66 -2.70 -11.15
C ALA A 57 16.09 -3.30 -11.04
N LYS A 58 16.87 -2.94 -10.01
CA LYS A 58 18.30 -3.31 -9.90
C LYS A 58 18.62 -4.44 -8.91
N ASP A 59 17.62 -5.00 -8.23
CA ASP A 59 17.81 -6.04 -7.21
C ASP A 59 17.01 -7.32 -7.52
N VAL A 60 17.26 -7.93 -8.67
CA VAL A 60 16.99 -9.36 -8.95
C VAL A 60 18.19 -9.99 -9.63
#